data_AF-A0A7J3JDG0-F1
#
_entry.id   AF-A0A7J3JDG0-F1
#
_cell.length_a   1.000
_cell.length_b   1.000
_cell.length_c   1.000
_cell.angle_alpha   90.00
_cell.angle_beta   90.00
_cell.angle_gamma   90.00
#
_symmetry.space_group_name_H-M   'P 1'
#
loop_
_entity.id
_entity.type
_entity.pdbx_description
1 polymer ?
#
loop_
_entity_poly.entity_id
_entity_poly.type
_entity_poly.pdbx_seq_one_letter_code
_entity_poly.pdbx_strand_id
1 'polypeptide(L)'
;MKNQKIVVLAILAMTLLFGVSIYYLKENSALSPTLPTGTPPNAELKITGDVETEKTLTITDLKQMPLTIITQTSSGETSNYVGISVIELLKNVGAEWDVGLVSFRSKDVTKCTIDIYQAYNSTLFNGSEFILAFAKNGQWLNGETQGPFVLVAPGLERNIVFGISEMNLQPWIIVVNGAVDHQLIITGKDIEDYEIKTVQATYAPPDGPQRVSNWTGVTLSSILQASGVSSEANKVTISAVDGYSKEFSLQEMQSLGLLIGYQENGVALSKVDSQPFRLIVP
;
A
#
# COMPACT_ATOMS: atom_id res chain seq x y z
N MET A 1 -53.34 -39.92 45.86
CA MET A 1 -51.98 -40.50 46.02
C MET A 1 -51.48 -40.94 44.66
N LYS A 2 -50.28 -40.72 44.15
CA LYS A 2 -49.13 -39.86 44.47
C LYS A 2 -48.21 -40.04 43.23
N ASN A 3 -47.68 -38.94 42.70
CA ASN A 3 -46.55 -38.85 41.75
C ASN A 3 -46.75 -39.28 40.28
N GLN A 4 -47.14 -38.32 39.45
CA GLN A 4 -46.64 -38.24 38.07
C GLN A 4 -45.12 -37.99 38.11
N LYS A 5 -44.34 -38.82 37.42
CA LYS A 5 -42.97 -38.47 37.01
C LYS A 5 -42.87 -38.58 35.50
N ILE A 6 -42.73 -37.41 34.90
CA ILE A 6 -42.50 -37.14 33.49
C ILE A 6 -41.15 -37.76 33.09
N VAL A 7 -41.16 -38.55 32.02
CA VAL A 7 -39.95 -38.99 31.31
C VAL A 7 -39.48 -37.80 30.48
N VAL A 8 -38.41 -37.14 30.90
CA VAL A 8 -37.78 -36.07 30.14
C VAL A 8 -36.73 -36.69 29.20
N LEU A 9 -36.97 -36.54 27.90
CA LEU A 9 -36.00 -36.80 26.83
C LEU A 9 -34.78 -35.90 27.06
N ALA A 10 -33.60 -36.49 27.29
CA ALA A 10 -32.35 -35.76 27.32
C ALA A 10 -31.95 -35.38 25.89
N ILE A 11 -32.22 -34.14 25.49
CA ILE A 11 -31.64 -33.53 24.30
C ILE A 11 -30.21 -33.08 24.66
N LEU A 12 -29.23 -33.60 23.92
CA LEU A 12 -27.82 -33.25 24.04
C LEU A 12 -27.64 -31.75 23.70
N ALA A 13 -27.58 -30.90 24.71
CA ALA A 13 -27.22 -29.49 24.55
C ALA A 13 -25.68 -29.39 24.52
N MET A 14 -25.11 -29.25 23.33
CA MET A 14 -23.71 -28.90 23.13
C MET A 14 -23.52 -27.44 23.55
N THR A 15 -23.06 -27.22 24.78
CA THR A 15 -22.70 -25.90 25.28
C THR A 15 -21.41 -25.44 24.62
N LEU A 16 -21.51 -24.49 23.67
CA LEU A 16 -20.36 -23.65 23.31
C LEU A 16 -19.99 -22.83 24.54
N LEU A 17 -18.88 -23.18 25.18
CA LEU A 17 -18.19 -22.30 26.11
C LEU A 17 -17.71 -21.08 25.33
N PHE A 18 -18.46 -19.98 25.38
CA PHE A 18 -17.91 -18.66 25.09
C PHE A 18 -16.87 -18.38 26.18
N GLY A 19 -15.61 -18.68 25.87
CA GLY A 19 -14.50 -18.09 26.60
C GLY A 19 -14.61 -16.58 26.44
N VAL A 20 -15.03 -15.89 27.51
CA VAL A 20 -14.86 -14.44 27.60
C VAL A 20 -13.36 -14.22 27.76
N SER A 21 -12.67 -14.12 26.63
CA SER A 21 -11.31 -13.57 26.60
C SER A 21 -11.44 -12.09 26.92
N ILE A 22 -11.26 -11.76 28.20
CA ILE A 22 -10.95 -10.39 28.60
C ILE A 22 -9.59 -10.09 27.95
N TYR A 23 -9.62 -9.41 26.81
CA TYR A 23 -8.43 -8.82 26.25
C TYR A 23 -7.98 -7.73 27.22
N TYR A 24 -6.94 -8.04 27.99
CA TYR A 24 -6.13 -7.00 28.59
C TYR A 24 -5.57 -6.18 27.43
N LEU A 25 -6.13 -4.99 27.20
CA LEU A 25 -5.42 -3.91 26.53
C LEU A 25 -4.26 -3.55 27.44
N LYS A 26 -3.16 -4.28 27.29
CA LYS A 26 -1.86 -3.83 27.77
C LYS A 26 -1.61 -2.54 26.99
N GLU A 27 -1.64 -1.40 27.68
CA GLU A 27 -1.06 -0.18 27.13
C GLU A 27 0.35 -0.54 26.67
N ASN A 28 0.52 -0.68 25.37
CA ASN A 28 1.84 -0.82 24.77
C ASN A 28 2.50 0.53 25.06
N SER A 29 3.42 0.56 26.02
CA SER A 29 4.34 1.68 26.15
C SER A 29 4.92 1.91 24.76
N ALA A 30 4.59 3.04 24.12
CA ALA A 30 5.01 3.31 22.76
C ALA A 30 6.54 3.21 22.71
N LEU A 31 7.05 2.15 22.07
CA LEU A 31 8.49 1.98 21.92
C LEU A 31 8.99 3.18 21.13
N SER A 32 9.93 3.93 21.71
CA SER A 32 10.61 4.99 20.98
C SER A 32 11.73 4.36 20.14
N PRO A 33 11.87 4.71 18.85
CA PRO A 33 12.97 4.21 18.04
C PRO A 33 14.30 4.73 18.60
N THR A 34 15.20 3.82 18.97
CA THR A 34 16.55 4.16 19.42
C THR A 34 17.59 3.47 18.56
N LEU A 35 18.61 4.23 18.17
CA LEU A 35 19.73 3.70 17.39
C LEU A 35 20.81 3.10 18.31
N PRO A 36 21.53 2.08 17.83
CA PRO A 36 22.66 1.53 18.57
C PRO A 36 23.77 2.58 18.75
N THR A 37 24.59 2.40 19.79
CA THR A 37 25.79 3.22 19.97
C THR A 37 26.90 2.80 19.01
N GLY A 38 27.89 3.68 18.78
CA GLY A 38 29.03 3.40 17.90
C GLY A 38 28.78 3.75 16.43
N THR A 39 29.76 3.43 15.59
CA THR A 39 29.74 3.75 14.16
C THR A 39 28.86 2.76 13.40
N PRO A 40 27.90 3.22 12.59
CA PRO A 40 27.11 2.32 11.75
C PRO A 40 28.00 1.65 10.69
N PRO A 41 27.58 0.48 10.16
CA PRO A 41 28.25 -0.16 9.03
C PRO A 41 28.43 0.80 7.86
N ASN A 42 29.61 0.77 7.23
CA ASN A 42 29.85 1.50 5.99
C ASN A 42 29.17 0.74 4.85
N ALA A 43 28.00 1.22 4.43
CA ALA A 43 27.19 0.59 3.42
C ALA A 43 26.40 1.62 2.63
N GLU A 44 26.15 1.27 1.37
CA GLU A 44 25.48 2.10 0.38
C GLU A 44 24.19 1.42 -0.08
N LEU A 45 23.12 2.21 -0.12
CA LEU A 45 21.83 1.88 -0.71
C LEU A 45 21.67 2.69 -1.98
N LYS A 46 21.57 2.01 -3.13
CA LYS A 46 21.30 2.67 -4.41
C LYS A 46 19.80 2.89 -4.59
N ILE A 47 19.41 4.09 -5.01
CA ILE A 47 18.03 4.45 -5.34
C ILE A 47 17.98 4.91 -6.79
N THR A 48 17.15 4.24 -7.60
CA THR A 48 17.11 4.35 -9.06
C THR A 48 15.69 4.38 -9.59
N GLY A 49 15.54 4.70 -10.88
CA GLY A 49 14.26 4.63 -11.58
C GLY A 49 13.47 5.93 -11.50
N ASP A 50 12.22 5.86 -11.09
CA ASP A 50 11.26 6.97 -11.13
C ASP A 50 11.44 7.95 -9.95
N VAL A 51 12.54 8.70 -10.05
CA VAL A 51 13.04 9.67 -9.07
C VAL A 51 13.75 10.79 -9.84
N GLU A 52 13.64 12.03 -9.35
CA GLU A 52 14.23 13.21 -10.00
C GLU A 52 15.74 13.05 -10.29
N THR A 53 16.48 12.46 -9.35
CA THR A 53 17.91 12.16 -9.50
C THR A 53 18.27 10.91 -8.72
N GLU A 54 18.81 9.91 -9.43
CA GLU A 54 19.34 8.70 -8.79
C GLU A 54 20.38 9.05 -7.73
N LYS A 55 20.32 8.37 -6.59
CA LYS A 55 21.20 8.67 -5.47
C LYS A 55 21.64 7.43 -4.73
N THR A 56 22.75 7.56 -4.03
CA THR A 56 23.26 6.54 -3.13
C THR A 56 23.23 7.10 -1.72
N LEU A 57 22.58 6.39 -0.80
CA LEU A 57 22.45 6.79 0.59
C LEU A 57 23.21 5.83 1.51
N THR A 58 23.79 6.38 2.56
CA THR A 58 24.40 5.64 3.66
C THR A 58 23.49 5.64 4.88
N ILE A 59 23.80 4.80 5.88
CA ILE A 59 23.12 4.87 7.19
C ILE A 59 23.28 6.25 7.84
N THR A 60 24.39 6.96 7.57
CA THR A 60 24.62 8.31 8.10
C THR A 60 23.67 9.34 7.52
N ASP A 61 23.29 9.19 6.25
CA ASP A 61 22.30 10.05 5.59
C ASP A 61 20.89 9.71 6.09
N LEU A 62 20.57 8.41 6.12
CA LEU A 62 19.28 7.89 6.53
C LEU A 62 18.92 8.28 7.97
N LYS A 63 19.84 8.17 8.94
CA LYS A 63 19.54 8.48 10.35
C LYS A 63 19.18 9.95 10.63
N GLN A 64 19.31 10.85 9.65
CA GLN A 64 18.84 12.24 9.76
C GLN A 64 17.32 12.36 9.53
N MET A 65 16.68 11.32 8.98
CA MET A 65 15.25 11.26 8.73
C MET A 65 14.47 10.77 9.97
N PRO A 66 13.15 11.03 10.06
CA PRO A 66 12.31 10.50 11.12
C PRO A 66 12.40 8.97 11.21
N LEU A 67 12.75 8.48 12.40
CA LEU A 67 12.90 7.05 12.66
C LEU A 67 11.56 6.41 13.02
N THR A 68 11.39 5.16 12.60
CA THR A 68 10.26 4.28 12.91
C THR A 68 10.77 2.99 13.53
N ILE A 69 9.98 2.41 14.44
CA ILE A 69 10.22 1.07 14.99
C ILE A 69 9.06 0.14 14.64
N ILE A 70 9.39 -1.07 14.17
CA ILE A 70 8.41 -2.14 13.92
C ILE A 70 8.81 -3.38 14.70
N THR A 71 7.85 -3.92 15.45
CA THR A 71 7.98 -5.23 16.08
C THR A 71 7.39 -6.29 15.16
N GLN A 72 8.21 -7.25 14.74
CA GLN A 72 7.83 -8.33 13.84
C GLN A 72 8.14 -9.69 14.49
N THR A 73 7.19 -10.61 14.48
CA THR A 73 7.43 -12.01 14.79
C THR A 73 7.56 -12.81 13.50
N SER A 74 8.69 -13.51 13.34
CA SER A 74 8.94 -14.42 12.21
C SER A 74 9.54 -15.71 12.74
N SER A 75 9.00 -16.86 12.33
CA SER A 75 9.46 -18.19 12.76
C SER A 75 9.56 -18.37 14.29
N GLY A 76 8.68 -17.71 15.06
CA GLY A 76 8.67 -17.74 16.53
C GLY A 76 9.66 -16.78 17.22
N GLU A 77 10.48 -16.06 16.45
CA GLU A 77 11.36 -15.01 16.97
C GLU A 77 10.70 -13.64 16.82
N THR A 78 10.52 -12.92 17.93
CA THR A 78 10.07 -11.53 17.93
C THR A 78 11.27 -10.61 17.92
N SER A 79 11.28 -9.66 16.98
CA SER A 79 12.36 -8.70 16.81
C SER A 79 11.84 -7.29 16.62
N ASN A 80 12.57 -6.33 17.18
CA ASN A 80 12.33 -4.90 17.03
C ASN A 80 13.30 -4.35 15.99
N TYR A 81 12.75 -3.89 14.87
CA TYR A 81 13.50 -3.28 13.78
C TYR A 81 13.36 -1.77 13.86
N VAL A 82 14.48 -1.06 13.77
CA VAL A 82 14.52 0.42 13.75
C VAL A 82 15.09 0.87 12.41
N GLY A 83 14.41 1.83 11.80
CA GLY A 83 14.68 2.27 10.45
C GLY A 83 13.88 3.52 10.09
N ILE A 84 13.60 3.69 8.80
CA ILE A 84 12.79 4.79 8.26
C ILE A 84 11.63 4.20 7.48
N SER A 85 10.48 4.84 7.57
CA SER A 85 9.33 4.55 6.69
C SER A 85 9.74 4.57 5.23
N VAL A 86 9.37 3.54 4.45
CA VAL A 86 9.60 3.55 2.99
C VAL A 86 8.92 4.76 2.34
N ILE A 87 7.74 5.16 2.83
CA ILE A 87 7.03 6.34 2.30
C ILE A 87 7.80 7.64 2.61
N GLU A 88 8.34 7.78 3.81
CA GLU A 88 9.15 8.95 4.17
C GLU A 88 10.47 8.98 3.37
N LEU A 89 11.09 7.82 3.17
CA LEU A 89 12.28 7.70 2.34
C LEU A 89 11.99 8.16 0.91
N LEU A 90 10.88 7.72 0.31
CA LEU A 90 10.47 8.10 -1.05
C LEU A 90 10.29 9.61 -1.19
N LYS A 91 9.65 10.26 -0.21
CA LYS A 91 9.52 11.73 -0.17
C LYS A 91 10.88 12.43 -0.12
N ASN A 92 11.79 11.96 0.74
CA ASN A 92 13.11 12.58 0.91
C ASN A 92 14.03 12.36 -0.30
N VAL A 93 13.81 11.29 -1.07
CA VAL A 93 14.64 11.00 -2.24
C VAL A 93 14.13 11.69 -3.51
N GLY A 94 13.01 12.41 -3.47
CA GLY A 94 12.41 13.03 -4.65
C GLY A 94 11.81 11.99 -5.59
N ALA A 95 11.14 10.98 -5.04
CA ALA A 95 10.32 10.07 -5.81
C ALA A 95 9.21 10.85 -6.53
N GLU A 96 8.92 10.48 -7.78
CA GLU A 96 7.79 11.07 -8.51
C GLU A 96 6.46 10.74 -7.81
N TRP A 97 5.45 11.57 -8.04
CA TRP A 97 4.16 11.47 -7.34
C TRP A 97 3.39 10.19 -7.67
N ASP A 98 3.67 9.58 -8.82
CA ASP A 98 3.02 8.37 -9.32
C ASP A 98 3.84 7.10 -9.05
N VAL A 99 4.91 7.13 -8.24
CA VAL A 99 5.68 5.91 -7.93
C VAL A 99 4.77 4.84 -7.32
N GLY A 100 4.67 3.69 -7.98
CA GLY A 100 3.76 2.61 -7.58
C GLY A 100 4.44 1.34 -7.12
N LEU A 101 5.22 0.73 -8.01
CA LEU A 101 5.96 -0.49 -7.70
C LEU A 101 7.38 -0.14 -7.30
N VAL A 102 7.82 -0.67 -6.16
CA VAL A 102 9.22 -0.58 -5.75
C VAL A 102 9.85 -1.97 -5.77
N SER A 103 10.88 -2.08 -6.59
CA SER A 103 11.73 -3.26 -6.71
C SER A 103 12.90 -3.14 -5.74
N PHE A 104 12.93 -4.00 -4.73
CA PHE A 104 14.00 -4.15 -3.76
C PHE A 104 14.94 -5.27 -4.19
N ARG A 105 16.25 -5.01 -4.24
CA ARG A 105 17.27 -5.99 -4.64
C ARG A 105 18.37 -6.11 -3.58
N SER A 106 18.81 -7.33 -3.30
CA SER A 106 20.03 -7.61 -2.54
C SER A 106 21.29 -7.60 -3.41
N LYS A 107 22.45 -7.71 -2.75
CA LYS A 107 23.73 -7.94 -3.41
C LYS A 107 23.81 -9.28 -4.15
N ASP A 108 23.08 -10.31 -3.68
CA ASP A 108 23.01 -11.63 -4.33
C ASP A 108 21.93 -11.73 -5.41
N VAL A 109 21.41 -10.58 -5.86
CA VAL A 109 20.46 -10.42 -6.99
C VAL A 109 19.04 -10.94 -6.69
N THR A 110 18.77 -11.40 -5.48
CA THR A 110 17.39 -11.71 -5.06
C THR A 110 16.54 -10.44 -5.09
N LYS A 111 15.41 -10.50 -5.80
CA LYS A 111 14.52 -9.37 -6.05
C LYS A 111 13.17 -9.59 -5.37
N CYS A 112 12.68 -8.58 -4.68
CA CYS A 112 11.31 -8.48 -4.20
C CYS A 112 10.66 -7.23 -4.83
N THR A 113 9.48 -7.36 -5.42
CA THR A 113 8.72 -6.21 -5.93
C THR A 113 7.49 -6.06 -5.06
N ILE A 114 7.28 -4.86 -4.53
CA ILE A 114 6.14 -4.56 -3.67
C ILE A 114 5.43 -3.33 -4.25
N ASP A 115 4.11 -3.40 -4.28
CA ASP A 115 3.27 -2.22 -4.40
C ASP A 115 3.24 -1.53 -3.03
N ILE A 116 3.86 -0.36 -2.96
CA ILE A 116 4.02 0.38 -1.69
C ILE A 116 2.70 0.96 -1.16
N TYR A 117 1.63 0.93 -1.96
CA TYR A 117 0.30 1.38 -1.58
C TYR A 117 -0.65 0.22 -1.29
N GLN A 118 -0.35 -0.99 -1.77
CA GLN A 118 -1.19 -2.17 -1.56
C GLN A 118 -1.49 -2.42 -0.08
N ALA A 119 -0.50 -2.35 0.82
CA ALA A 119 -0.78 -2.57 2.25
C ALA A 119 -1.77 -1.54 2.79
N TYR A 120 -1.71 -0.29 2.35
CA TYR A 120 -2.45 0.80 2.98
C TYR A 120 -3.88 0.96 2.47
N ASN A 121 -4.13 0.53 1.23
CA ASN A 121 -5.45 0.63 0.61
C ASN A 121 -6.15 -0.72 0.49
N SER A 122 -5.52 -1.80 0.96
CA SER A 122 -6.10 -3.13 0.86
C SER A 122 -7.14 -3.38 1.92
N THR A 123 -8.31 -3.83 1.48
CA THR A 123 -9.33 -4.43 2.36
C THR A 123 -8.92 -5.80 2.92
N LEU A 124 -7.86 -6.40 2.38
CA LEU A 124 -7.33 -7.72 2.74
C LEU A 124 -6.19 -7.64 3.77
N PHE A 125 -5.54 -6.48 3.89
CA PHE A 125 -4.33 -6.31 4.69
C PHE A 125 -4.47 -5.12 5.64
N ASN A 126 -4.19 -5.34 6.92
CA ASN A 126 -4.09 -4.23 7.87
C ASN A 126 -2.87 -3.38 7.48
N GLY A 127 -3.10 -2.16 7.01
CA GLY A 127 -2.10 -1.21 6.52
C GLY A 127 -0.96 -0.96 7.49
N SER A 128 0.02 -1.85 7.40
CA SER A 128 1.20 -1.84 8.26
C SER A 128 2.28 -1.06 7.55
N GLU A 129 3.00 -0.25 8.31
CA GLU A 129 4.09 0.53 7.74
C GLU A 129 5.21 -0.38 7.23
N PHE A 130 5.76 -0.06 6.07
CA PHE A 130 7.00 -0.70 5.61
C PHE A 130 8.15 0.17 6.04
N ILE A 131 9.19 -0.43 6.62
CA ILE A 131 10.41 0.28 6.96
C ILE A 131 11.62 -0.30 6.25
N LEU A 132 12.55 0.58 5.95
CA LEU A 132 13.93 0.23 5.69
C LEU A 132 14.69 0.25 7.02
N ALA A 133 14.88 -0.93 7.61
CA ALA A 133 15.58 -1.11 8.87
C ALA A 133 17.10 -1.14 8.67
N PHE A 134 17.82 -0.56 9.62
CA PHE A 134 19.28 -0.64 9.72
C PHE A 134 19.75 -0.93 11.16
N ALA A 135 18.82 -1.14 12.09
CA ALA A 135 19.08 -1.71 13.40
C ALA A 135 18.02 -2.75 13.79
N LYS A 136 18.44 -3.78 14.53
CA LYS A 136 17.61 -4.87 15.04
C LYS A 136 17.97 -5.12 16.51
N ASN A 137 16.97 -5.12 17.40
CA ASN A 137 17.13 -5.40 18.84
C ASN A 137 18.26 -4.57 19.51
N GLY A 138 18.34 -3.29 19.16
CA GLY A 138 19.34 -2.36 19.70
C GLY A 138 20.76 -2.54 19.16
N GLN A 139 20.96 -3.35 18.12
CA GLN A 139 22.24 -3.57 17.44
C GLN A 139 22.17 -3.14 15.97
N TRP A 140 23.29 -2.71 15.39
CA TRP A 140 23.36 -2.41 13.96
C TRP A 140 23.16 -3.70 13.16
N LEU A 141 22.34 -3.64 12.11
CA LEU A 141 22.25 -4.73 11.15
C LEU A 141 23.57 -4.83 10.40
N ASN A 142 24.13 -6.04 10.26
CA ASN A 142 25.47 -6.26 9.72
C ASN A 142 25.46 -7.18 8.49
N GLY A 143 26.59 -7.22 7.80
CA GLY A 143 26.76 -7.88 6.49
C GLY A 143 26.67 -9.41 6.49
N GLU A 144 26.69 -10.09 7.64
CA GLU A 144 26.96 -11.53 7.69
C GLU A 144 25.71 -12.41 7.50
N THR A 145 24.50 -11.88 7.70
CA THR A 145 23.25 -12.68 7.58
C THR A 145 22.14 -12.00 6.78
N GLN A 146 21.91 -10.70 6.95
CA GLN A 146 20.84 -9.97 6.25
C GLN A 146 21.33 -8.70 5.56
N GLY A 147 22.59 -8.29 5.77
CA GLY A 147 23.08 -7.03 5.26
C GLY A 147 22.68 -5.83 6.15
N PRO A 148 23.28 -4.67 5.88
CA PRO A 148 23.13 -3.46 6.69
C PRO A 148 21.79 -2.74 6.49
N PHE A 149 21.05 -3.09 5.43
CA PHE A 149 19.71 -2.58 5.15
C PHE A 149 18.76 -3.75 4.99
N VAL A 150 17.66 -3.74 5.74
CA VAL A 150 16.65 -4.80 5.71
C VAL A 150 15.28 -4.17 5.47
N LEU A 151 14.63 -4.57 4.39
CA LEU A 151 13.23 -4.28 4.18
C LEU A 151 12.39 -5.10 5.17
N VAL A 152 11.56 -4.41 5.95
CA VAL A 152 10.59 -5.01 6.87
C VAL A 152 9.21 -4.56 6.42
N ALA A 153 8.48 -5.45 5.75
CA ALA A 153 7.14 -5.22 5.23
C ALA A 153 6.15 -6.24 5.85
N PRO A 154 5.59 -5.94 7.03
CA PRO A 154 4.48 -6.68 7.62
C PRO A 154 3.20 -6.53 6.80
N GLY A 155 2.29 -7.49 6.97
CA GLY A 155 0.90 -7.30 6.52
C GLY A 155 0.73 -7.36 5.00
N LEU A 156 1.62 -8.02 4.28
CA LEU A 156 1.32 -8.51 2.92
C LEU A 156 0.80 -9.95 3.00
N GLU A 157 0.61 -10.63 1.85
CA GLU A 157 0.28 -12.08 1.82
C GLU A 157 1.22 -12.92 2.70
N ARG A 158 2.47 -12.48 2.82
CA ARG A 158 3.45 -12.96 3.78
C ARG A 158 4.25 -11.79 4.32
N ASN A 159 4.69 -11.88 5.57
CA ASN A 159 5.64 -10.91 6.12
C ASN A 159 6.97 -11.01 5.35
N ILE A 160 7.48 -9.87 4.89
CA ILE A 160 8.75 -9.81 4.18
C ILE A 160 9.79 -9.18 5.10
N VAL A 161 10.87 -9.93 5.35
CA VAL A 161 12.06 -9.45 6.05
C VAL A 161 13.26 -9.89 5.24
N PHE A 162 13.89 -8.95 4.54
CA PHE A 162 14.89 -9.29 3.53
C PHE A 162 15.96 -8.19 3.36
N GLY A 163 17.20 -8.60 3.16
CA GLY A 163 18.36 -7.73 2.97
C GLY A 163 18.38 -7.03 1.62
N ILE A 164 18.66 -5.73 1.57
CA ILE A 164 18.68 -4.98 0.33
C ILE A 164 19.96 -4.16 0.16
N SER A 165 20.31 -3.85 -1.08
CA SER A 165 21.35 -2.88 -1.46
C SER A 165 20.86 -1.91 -2.53
N GLU A 166 19.68 -2.14 -3.10
CA GLU A 166 19.11 -1.26 -4.11
C GLU A 166 17.57 -1.22 -4.03
N MET A 167 17.05 -0.02 -4.27
CA MET A 167 15.64 0.25 -4.57
C MET A 167 15.54 0.79 -5.99
N ASN A 168 14.66 0.20 -6.79
CA ASN A 168 14.31 0.68 -8.11
C ASN A 168 12.83 1.04 -8.12
N LEU A 169 12.56 2.33 -8.25
CA LEU A 169 11.22 2.93 -8.25
C LEU A 169 10.66 2.84 -9.65
N GLN A 170 9.40 2.45 -9.78
CA GLN A 170 8.71 2.34 -11.05
C GLN A 170 7.41 3.14 -10.99
N PRO A 171 7.04 3.79 -12.10
CA PRO A 171 5.77 4.51 -12.15
C PRO A 171 4.62 3.54 -11.95
N TRP A 172 3.55 4.03 -11.36
CA TRP A 172 2.27 3.36 -11.33
C TRP A 172 1.74 3.25 -12.75
N ILE A 173 1.18 2.10 -13.08
CA ILE A 173 0.59 1.88 -14.40
C ILE A 173 -0.89 1.58 -14.28
N ILE A 174 -1.68 2.19 -15.16
CA ILE A 174 -3.06 1.83 -15.45
C ILE A 174 -3.04 1.06 -16.76
N VAL A 175 -3.57 -0.17 -16.74
CA VAL A 175 -3.65 -1.02 -17.94
C VAL A 175 -5.07 -1.00 -18.47
N VAL A 176 -5.23 -0.64 -19.74
CA VAL A 176 -6.53 -0.65 -20.45
C VAL A 176 -6.48 -1.76 -21.49
N ASN A 177 -7.26 -2.82 -21.29
CA ASN A 177 -7.27 -4.01 -22.14
C ASN A 177 -8.69 -4.52 -22.41
N GLY A 178 -8.80 -5.69 -23.05
CA GLY A 178 -10.09 -6.32 -23.38
C GLY A 178 -10.54 -5.98 -24.79
N ALA A 179 -11.79 -5.53 -24.95
CA ALA A 179 -12.41 -5.21 -26.24
C ALA A 179 -11.97 -3.82 -26.75
N VAL A 180 -10.69 -3.68 -27.03
CA VAL A 180 -10.03 -2.44 -27.51
C VAL A 180 -9.11 -2.77 -28.69
N ASP A 181 -8.93 -1.82 -29.61
CA ASP A 181 -8.01 -1.97 -30.74
C ASP A 181 -6.54 -2.01 -30.29
N HIS A 182 -6.21 -1.21 -29.27
CA HIS A 182 -4.86 -1.11 -28.71
C HIS A 182 -4.88 -1.13 -27.18
N GLN A 183 -4.13 -2.07 -26.59
CA GLN A 183 -3.91 -2.05 -25.15
C GLN A 183 -3.10 -0.80 -24.78
N LEU A 184 -3.58 -0.04 -23.79
CA LEU A 184 -2.86 1.11 -23.25
C LEU A 184 -2.18 0.74 -21.92
N ILE A 185 -0.99 1.30 -21.72
CA ILE A 185 -0.28 1.31 -20.44
C ILE A 185 -0.03 2.78 -20.14
N ILE A 186 -0.72 3.31 -19.13
CA ILE A 186 -0.76 4.74 -18.81
C ILE A 186 -0.05 4.96 -17.48
N THR A 187 0.93 5.85 -17.46
CA THR A 187 1.63 6.31 -16.26
C THR A 187 1.13 7.69 -15.82
N GLY A 188 1.62 8.20 -14.68
CA GLY A 188 1.38 9.58 -14.26
C GLY A 188 1.92 10.62 -15.23
N LYS A 189 2.91 10.29 -16.05
CA LYS A 189 3.46 11.20 -17.08
C LYS A 189 2.58 11.28 -18.33
N ASP A 190 1.77 10.27 -18.59
CA ASP A 190 0.91 10.19 -19.79
C ASP A 190 -0.45 10.87 -19.58
N ILE A 191 -0.79 11.30 -18.34
CA ILE A 191 -2.12 11.84 -18.02
C ILE A 191 -2.47 13.11 -18.82
N GLU A 192 -1.47 13.86 -19.26
CA GLU A 192 -1.65 15.10 -20.04
C GLU A 192 -2.14 14.84 -21.47
N ASP A 193 -2.03 13.60 -21.95
CA ASP A 193 -2.53 13.19 -23.28
C ASP A 193 -4.04 12.98 -23.29
N TYR A 194 -4.70 13.02 -22.14
CA TYR A 194 -6.11 12.75 -21.96
C TYR A 194 -6.90 13.99 -21.52
N GLU A 195 -8.23 13.93 -21.68
CA GLU A 195 -9.09 15.02 -21.20
C GLU A 195 -9.07 15.05 -19.67
N ILE A 196 -8.61 16.16 -19.09
CA ILE A 196 -8.61 16.38 -17.64
C ILE A 196 -9.87 17.16 -17.23
N LYS A 197 -10.52 16.71 -16.15
CA LYS A 197 -11.64 17.42 -15.52
C LYS A 197 -11.45 17.56 -14.03
N THR A 198 -11.99 18.66 -13.50
CA THR A 198 -12.19 18.84 -12.06
C THR A 198 -13.69 18.83 -11.76
N VAL A 199 -14.11 17.96 -10.85
CA VAL A 199 -15.50 17.78 -10.45
C VAL A 199 -15.64 17.94 -8.94
N GLN A 200 -16.69 18.61 -8.49
CA GLN A 200 -17.00 18.66 -7.07
C GLN A 200 -17.84 17.42 -6.71
N ALA A 201 -17.34 16.60 -5.80
CA ALA A 201 -18.03 15.38 -5.38
C ALA A 201 -17.91 15.17 -3.86
N THR A 202 -18.93 14.52 -3.30
CA THR A 202 -18.94 14.14 -1.89
C THR A 202 -18.23 12.80 -1.72
N TYR A 203 -17.24 12.75 -0.83
CA TYR A 203 -16.56 11.52 -0.45
C TYR A 203 -16.84 11.17 1.01
N ALA A 204 -17.27 9.94 1.25
CA ALA A 204 -17.46 9.36 2.56
C ALA A 204 -16.48 8.17 2.74
N PRO A 205 -15.29 8.40 3.30
CA PRO A 205 -14.36 7.31 3.61
C PRO A 205 -14.95 6.39 4.71
N PRO A 206 -14.63 5.08 4.72
CA PRO A 206 -15.12 4.16 5.74
C PRO A 206 -14.79 4.61 7.18
N ASP A 207 -13.58 5.13 7.38
CA ASP A 207 -13.03 5.46 8.70
C ASP A 207 -12.83 6.98 8.90
N GLY A 208 -13.64 7.82 8.25
CA GLY A 208 -13.49 9.27 8.36
C GLY A 208 -14.76 10.07 8.09
N PRO A 209 -14.72 11.39 8.32
CA PRO A 209 -15.85 12.25 8.07
C PRO A 209 -16.13 12.36 6.57
N GLN A 210 -17.41 12.39 6.23
CA GLN A 210 -17.85 12.79 4.91
C GLN A 210 -17.39 14.22 4.62
N ARG A 211 -16.91 14.45 3.40
CA ARG A 211 -16.46 15.78 2.93
C ARG A 211 -16.81 16.01 1.47
N VAL A 212 -16.93 17.28 1.10
CA VAL A 212 -17.08 17.72 -0.29
C VAL A 212 -15.74 18.28 -0.74
N SER A 213 -15.23 17.79 -1.86
CA SER A 213 -13.93 18.19 -2.40
C SER A 213 -13.98 18.36 -3.91
N ASN A 214 -13.01 19.10 -4.44
CA ASN A 214 -12.76 19.19 -5.87
C ASN A 214 -11.78 18.09 -6.28
N TRP A 215 -12.23 17.15 -7.10
CA TRP A 215 -11.44 16.02 -7.57
C TRP A 215 -10.97 16.28 -8.98
N THR A 216 -9.67 16.21 -9.24
CA THR A 216 -9.10 16.36 -10.58
C THR A 216 -8.61 15.00 -11.07
N GLY A 217 -8.94 14.68 -12.32
CA GLY A 217 -8.62 13.40 -12.94
C GLY A 217 -8.76 13.42 -14.45
N VAL A 218 -8.25 12.37 -15.08
CA VAL A 218 -8.46 12.10 -16.50
C VAL A 218 -9.81 11.42 -16.70
N THR A 219 -10.56 11.80 -17.74
CA THR A 219 -11.87 11.21 -18.02
C THR A 219 -11.72 9.79 -18.54
N LEU A 220 -12.51 8.86 -18.01
CA LEU A 220 -12.48 7.49 -18.52
C LEU A 220 -12.93 7.41 -19.99
N SER A 221 -13.78 8.36 -20.42
CA SER A 221 -14.20 8.46 -21.83
C SER A 221 -13.03 8.78 -22.77
N SER A 222 -12.12 9.70 -22.41
CA SER A 222 -10.98 10.02 -23.28
C SER A 222 -9.97 8.88 -23.35
N ILE A 223 -9.78 8.14 -22.25
CA ILE A 223 -8.96 6.93 -22.23
C ILE A 223 -9.53 5.86 -23.17
N LEU A 224 -10.84 5.58 -23.09
CA LEU A 224 -11.48 4.56 -23.93
C LEU A 224 -11.55 4.96 -25.41
N GLN A 225 -11.65 6.25 -25.69
CA GLN A 225 -11.54 6.76 -27.05
C GLN A 225 -10.13 6.52 -27.60
N ALA A 226 -9.08 6.80 -26.82
CA ALA A 226 -7.70 6.60 -27.22
C ALA A 226 -7.33 5.12 -27.39
N SER A 227 -7.95 4.20 -26.64
CA SER A 227 -7.71 2.77 -26.79
C SER A 227 -8.37 2.15 -28.03
N GLY A 228 -9.28 2.88 -28.69
CA GLY A 228 -10.10 2.35 -29.77
C GLY A 228 -11.07 1.28 -29.24
N VAL A 229 -11.88 1.62 -28.23
CA VAL A 229 -12.88 0.69 -27.69
C VAL A 229 -13.80 0.14 -28.79
N SER A 230 -13.97 -1.18 -28.84
CA SER A 230 -14.79 -1.85 -29.84
C SER A 230 -16.26 -1.43 -29.74
N SER A 231 -16.94 -1.31 -30.88
CA SER A 231 -18.38 -1.06 -30.93
C SER A 231 -19.22 -2.18 -30.31
N GLU A 232 -18.64 -3.36 -30.10
CA GLU A 232 -19.30 -4.49 -29.42
C GLU A 232 -19.12 -4.47 -27.90
N ALA A 233 -18.24 -3.61 -27.37
CA ALA A 233 -18.05 -3.46 -25.94
C ALA A 233 -19.30 -2.80 -25.32
N ASN A 234 -19.81 -3.40 -24.25
CA ASN A 234 -21.01 -2.90 -23.56
C ASN A 234 -20.71 -2.37 -22.15
N LYS A 235 -19.58 -2.78 -21.57
CA LYS A 235 -19.23 -2.51 -20.19
C LYS A 235 -17.73 -2.28 -20.03
N VAL A 236 -17.39 -1.58 -18.96
CA VAL A 236 -16.02 -1.41 -18.46
C VAL A 236 -15.94 -1.94 -17.04
N THR A 237 -14.90 -2.72 -16.76
CA THR A 237 -14.57 -3.17 -15.40
C THR A 237 -13.34 -2.42 -14.94
N ILE A 238 -13.45 -1.74 -13.80
CA ILE A 238 -12.35 -1.05 -13.14
C ILE A 238 -11.93 -1.92 -11.96
N SER A 239 -10.68 -2.37 -11.97
CA SER A 239 -10.09 -3.22 -10.94
C SER A 239 -8.99 -2.49 -10.19
N ALA A 240 -9.05 -2.51 -8.87
CA ALA A 240 -8.03 -2.00 -7.97
C ALA A 240 -7.01 -3.10 -7.60
N VAL A 241 -5.85 -2.70 -7.11
CA VAL A 241 -4.74 -3.61 -6.75
C VAL A 241 -5.02 -4.47 -5.52
N ASP A 242 -6.03 -4.12 -4.73
CA ASP A 242 -6.48 -4.90 -3.59
C ASP A 242 -7.47 -6.01 -3.97
N GLY A 243 -7.80 -6.11 -5.27
CA GLY A 243 -8.77 -7.08 -5.80
C GLY A 243 -10.21 -6.58 -5.81
N TYR A 244 -10.50 -5.37 -5.30
CA TYR A 244 -11.82 -4.78 -5.48
C TYR A 244 -12.04 -4.41 -6.95
N SER A 245 -13.25 -4.68 -7.46
CA SER A 245 -13.60 -4.28 -8.83
C SER A 245 -15.02 -3.78 -8.90
N LYS A 246 -15.28 -2.86 -9.84
CA LYS A 246 -16.62 -2.35 -10.13
C LYS A 246 -16.83 -2.30 -11.64
N GLU A 247 -18.03 -2.67 -12.05
CA GLU A 247 -18.46 -2.69 -13.45
C GLU A 247 -19.45 -1.55 -13.71
N PHE A 248 -19.33 -0.94 -14.89
CA PHE A 248 -20.26 0.06 -15.40
C PHE A 248 -20.58 -0.24 -16.87
N SER A 249 -21.81 0.00 -17.32
CA SER A 249 -22.08 0.10 -18.74
C SER A 249 -21.37 1.32 -19.35
N LEU A 250 -21.08 1.28 -20.65
CA LEU A 250 -20.48 2.44 -21.33
C LEU A 250 -21.38 3.68 -21.24
N GLN A 251 -22.71 3.48 -21.25
CA GLN A 251 -23.68 4.56 -21.06
C GLN A 251 -23.62 5.16 -19.65
N GLU A 252 -23.57 4.33 -18.60
CA GLU A 252 -23.43 4.81 -17.22
C GLU A 252 -22.12 5.56 -17.05
N MET A 253 -21.01 5.02 -17.56
CA MET A 253 -19.69 5.66 -17.48
C MET A 253 -19.71 7.07 -18.09
N GLN A 254 -20.32 7.21 -19.27
CA GLN A 254 -20.44 8.51 -19.95
C GLN A 254 -21.37 9.47 -19.20
N SER A 255 -22.50 8.96 -18.68
CA SER A 255 -23.48 9.77 -17.96
C SER A 255 -22.98 10.24 -16.60
N LEU A 256 -22.19 9.42 -15.90
CA LEU A 256 -21.64 9.73 -14.58
C LEU A 256 -20.39 10.61 -14.68
N GLY A 257 -19.73 10.67 -15.84
CA GLY A 257 -18.51 11.44 -16.01
C GLY A 257 -17.36 10.90 -15.16
N LEU A 258 -17.17 9.57 -15.18
CA LEU A 258 -16.17 8.90 -14.36
C LEU A 258 -14.75 9.42 -14.64
N LEU A 259 -13.98 9.61 -13.58
CA LEU A 259 -12.58 10.03 -13.66
C LEU A 259 -11.66 8.97 -13.04
N ILE A 260 -10.47 8.85 -13.59
CA ILE A 260 -9.32 8.34 -12.85
C ILE A 260 -8.65 9.56 -12.19
N GLY A 261 -9.00 9.80 -10.93
CA GLY A 261 -8.58 10.94 -10.14
C GLY A 261 -7.19 10.76 -9.56
N TYR A 262 -6.40 11.83 -9.57
CA TYR A 262 -5.05 11.89 -9.01
C TYR A 262 -4.82 13.09 -8.08
N GLN A 263 -5.80 14.00 -7.97
CA GLN A 263 -5.76 15.11 -7.01
C GLN A 263 -7.09 15.31 -6.28
N GLU A 264 -6.98 15.75 -5.04
CA GLU A 264 -8.05 16.30 -4.23
C GLU A 264 -7.70 17.75 -3.82
N ASN A 265 -8.58 18.70 -4.13
CA ASN A 265 -8.41 20.12 -3.83
C ASN A 265 -7.08 20.70 -4.36
N GLY A 266 -6.63 20.22 -5.53
CA GLY A 266 -5.39 20.66 -6.18
C GLY A 266 -4.11 20.06 -5.60
N VAL A 267 -4.22 19.13 -4.64
CA VAL A 267 -3.09 18.40 -4.06
C VAL A 267 -3.16 16.94 -4.50
N ALA A 268 -2.00 16.30 -4.72
CA ALA A 268 -1.94 14.87 -5.01
C ALA A 268 -2.67 14.06 -3.93
N LEU A 269 -3.31 12.96 -4.32
CA LEU A 269 -4.00 12.09 -3.37
C LEU A 269 -3.08 11.69 -2.24
N SER A 270 -3.64 11.64 -1.03
CA SER A 270 -2.91 11.12 0.12
C SER A 270 -2.96 9.59 0.15
N LYS A 271 -2.09 9.02 0.96
CA LYS A 271 -2.09 7.59 1.29
C LYS A 271 -3.46 7.08 1.74
N VAL A 272 -4.20 7.83 2.57
CA VAL A 272 -5.52 7.41 3.07
C VAL A 272 -6.63 7.63 2.05
N ASP A 273 -6.35 8.39 1.00
CA ASP A 273 -7.28 8.67 -0.11
C ASP A 273 -6.92 7.89 -1.37
N SER A 274 -6.20 6.78 -1.20
CA SER A 274 -5.87 5.83 -2.25
C SER A 274 -4.99 6.40 -3.37
N GLN A 275 -3.94 7.13 -3.00
CA GLN A 275 -2.86 7.48 -3.95
C GLN A 275 -2.31 6.23 -4.67
N PRO A 276 -1.81 6.37 -5.92
CA PRO A 276 -1.70 7.62 -6.68
C PRO A 276 -2.94 7.92 -7.52
N PHE A 277 -3.78 6.91 -7.77
CA PHE A 277 -4.99 7.03 -8.56
C PHE A 277 -6.19 6.38 -7.86
N ARG A 278 -7.35 7.02 -7.99
CA ARG A 278 -8.62 6.45 -7.55
C ARG A 278 -9.71 6.66 -8.59
N LEU A 279 -10.69 5.75 -8.62
CA LEU A 279 -11.92 5.98 -9.37
C LEU A 279 -12.75 7.06 -8.65
N ILE A 280 -13.13 8.10 -9.37
CA ILE A 280 -14.10 9.11 -8.93
C ILE A 280 -15.42 8.89 -9.68
N VAL A 281 -16.49 8.72 -8.91
CA VAL A 281 -17.88 8.69 -9.38
C VAL A 281 -18.54 9.95 -8.82
N PRO A 282 -18.65 11.04 -9.61
CA PRO A 282 -19.30 12.28 -9.19
C PRO A 282 -20.75 12.08 -8.72
#